data_AF-A0A4P1RK77-F1
#
_entry.id   AF-A0A4P1RK77-F1
#
_cell.length_a   1.000
_cell.length_b   1.000
_cell.length_c   1.000
_cell.angle_alpha   90.00
_cell.angle_beta   90.00
_cell.angle_gamma   90.00
#
_symmetry.space_group_name_H-M   'P 1'
#
loop_
_entity.id
_entity.type
_entity.pdbx_description
1 polymer ?
#
loop_
_entity_poly.entity_id
_entity_poly.type
_entity_poly.pdbx_seq_one_letter_code
_entity_poly.pdbx_strand_id
1 'polypeptide(L)'
;MREIIEKCGGYAIIDGGFATELERHGADLKDPLWSAKCLITSPHLVRRATIQGFEAKGLSREEGEALLRRSVKLALEARDIYYERCTKDFSDFIRDQTYSKRPILIAASVGSYGAYLADGSEYRGDYGDAVTVETLKDFHRDRIKILADSGADLIAFETIPNLLEAKVTSKPVLVYPNSGETYIAESSRWVKSSGVDEEDFVSHIGKWRDAGASIFGGCCRTTPNTIRGITQAICQKPL
;
A
#
# COMPACT_ATOMS: atom_id res chain seq x y z
N MET A 1 -1.80 -10.38 13.52
CA MET A 1 -2.61 -9.24 13.05
C MET A 1 -3.85 -9.02 13.90
N ARG A 2 -4.77 -9.99 14.07
CA ARG A 2 -5.96 -9.81 14.94
C ARG A 2 -5.60 -9.34 16.35
N GLU A 3 -4.69 -10.04 17.03
CA GLU A 3 -4.21 -9.61 18.35
C GLU A 3 -3.59 -8.20 18.37
N ILE A 4 -2.90 -7.80 17.30
CA ILE A 4 -2.29 -6.46 17.20
C ILE A 4 -3.39 -5.41 17.05
N ILE A 5 -4.36 -5.64 16.18
CA ILE A 5 -5.50 -4.76 15.95
C ILE A 5 -6.34 -4.64 17.24
N GLU A 6 -6.64 -5.76 17.89
CA GLU A 6 -7.37 -5.79 19.17
C GLU A 6 -6.65 -4.98 20.25
N LYS A 7 -5.33 -5.20 20.42
CA LYS A 7 -4.49 -4.42 21.35
C LYS A 7 -4.39 -2.93 21.01
N CYS A 8 -4.64 -2.54 19.75
CA CYS A 8 -4.57 -1.15 19.29
C CYS A 8 -5.93 -0.43 19.22
N GLY A 9 -6.98 -1.01 19.82
CA GLY A 9 -8.32 -0.39 19.88
C GLY A 9 -9.30 -0.89 18.82
N GLY A 10 -9.05 -2.07 18.24
CA GLY A 10 -9.99 -2.77 17.36
C GLY A 10 -9.94 -2.39 15.88
N TYR A 11 -9.11 -1.43 15.50
CA TYR A 11 -8.92 -1.03 14.10
C TYR A 11 -7.52 -0.49 13.81
N ALA A 12 -7.09 -0.60 12.55
CA ALA A 12 -5.88 0.00 12.02
C ALA A 12 -6.19 0.95 10.86
N ILE A 13 -5.41 2.02 10.73
CA ILE A 13 -5.45 2.96 9.61
C ILE A 13 -4.15 2.81 8.83
N ILE A 14 -4.25 2.61 7.52
CA ILE A 14 -3.12 2.54 6.61
C ILE A 14 -2.99 3.85 5.82
N ASP A 15 -1.91 3.95 5.05
CA ASP A 15 -1.61 5.10 4.19
C ASP A 15 -2.53 5.18 2.96
N GLY A 16 -2.21 6.14 2.08
CA GLY A 16 -2.98 6.46 0.87
C GLY A 16 -2.18 6.25 -0.42
N GLY A 17 -2.70 6.82 -1.50
CA GLY A 17 -2.17 6.73 -2.86
C GLY A 17 -0.80 7.38 -2.98
N PHE A 18 0.24 6.58 -2.89
CA PHE A 18 1.60 7.10 -2.85
C PHE A 18 2.02 7.83 -4.13
N ALA A 19 1.73 7.24 -5.30
CA ALA A 19 1.97 7.87 -6.61
C ALA A 19 1.33 9.26 -6.73
N THR A 20 0.16 9.46 -6.14
CA THR A 20 -0.57 10.74 -6.16
C THR A 20 0.19 11.85 -5.44
N GLU A 21 0.86 11.54 -4.33
CA GLU A 21 1.70 12.50 -3.63
C GLU A 21 3.02 12.76 -4.38
N LEU A 22 3.58 11.75 -5.05
CA LEU A 22 4.79 11.94 -5.87
C LEU A 22 4.55 12.89 -7.04
N GLU A 23 3.45 12.71 -7.78
CA GLU A 23 3.08 13.61 -8.88
C GLU A 23 2.87 15.05 -8.38
N ARG A 24 2.26 15.22 -7.19
CA ARG A 24 2.11 16.54 -6.54
C ARG A 24 3.44 17.19 -6.21
N HIS A 25 4.46 16.40 -5.92
CA HIS A 25 5.83 16.85 -5.70
C HIS A 25 6.68 16.90 -6.98
N GLY A 26 6.05 16.74 -8.16
CA GLY A 26 6.68 16.94 -9.46
C GLY A 26 7.38 15.71 -10.04
N ALA A 27 7.16 14.51 -9.48
CA ALA A 27 7.72 13.27 -10.03
C ALA A 27 7.06 12.89 -11.36
N ASP A 28 7.87 12.43 -12.33
CA ASP A 28 7.40 11.87 -13.60
C ASP A 28 7.21 10.35 -13.49
N LEU A 29 5.95 9.92 -13.45
CA LEU A 29 5.56 8.52 -13.24
C LEU A 29 5.14 7.79 -14.53
N LYS A 30 5.50 8.30 -15.71
CA LYS A 30 5.10 7.70 -17.00
C LYS A 30 5.78 6.37 -17.33
N ASP A 31 6.78 5.95 -16.56
CA ASP A 31 7.40 4.62 -16.70
C ASP A 31 6.60 3.57 -15.92
N PRO A 32 6.28 2.39 -16.48
CA PRO A 32 5.65 1.29 -15.74
C PRO A 32 6.40 0.86 -14.47
N LEU A 33 7.72 1.09 -14.43
CA LEU A 33 8.59 0.91 -13.27
C LEU A 33 9.02 2.26 -12.68
N TRP A 34 8.13 3.25 -12.67
CA TRP A 34 8.36 4.56 -12.07
C TRP A 34 8.87 4.42 -10.63
N SER A 35 8.43 3.39 -9.91
CA SER A 35 8.91 3.05 -8.57
C SER A 35 10.42 2.76 -8.61
N ALA A 36 10.89 1.87 -9.45
CA ALA A 36 12.32 1.59 -9.64
C ALA A 36 13.11 2.85 -10.05
N LYS A 37 12.59 3.62 -11.01
CA LYS A 37 13.20 4.87 -11.46
C LYS A 37 13.35 5.87 -10.32
N CYS A 38 12.28 6.10 -9.57
CA CYS A 38 12.29 6.94 -8.39
C CYS A 38 13.24 6.37 -7.32
N LEU A 39 13.51 5.06 -7.22
CA LEU A 39 14.42 4.53 -6.18
C LEU A 39 15.85 4.93 -6.49
N ILE A 40 16.16 4.99 -7.78
CA ILE A 40 17.48 5.34 -8.29
C ILE A 40 17.65 6.86 -8.30
N THR A 41 16.68 7.61 -8.83
CA THR A 41 16.80 9.05 -9.07
C THR A 41 16.32 9.91 -7.90
N SER A 42 15.42 9.38 -7.07
CA SER A 42 14.73 10.11 -6.01
C SER A 42 14.38 9.16 -4.85
N PRO A 43 15.39 8.49 -4.24
CA PRO A 43 15.20 7.32 -3.36
C PRO A 43 14.22 7.54 -2.21
N HIS A 44 13.98 8.79 -1.81
CA HIS A 44 13.01 9.20 -0.81
C HIS A 44 11.53 8.96 -1.23
N LEU A 45 11.27 8.45 -2.44
CA LEU A 45 9.94 8.48 -3.08
C LEU A 45 9.38 7.11 -3.54
N VAL A 46 9.61 5.93 -2.93
CA VAL A 46 9.21 4.66 -3.62
C VAL A 46 8.51 3.52 -2.88
N ARG A 47 7.49 2.95 -3.56
CA ARG A 47 6.98 1.57 -3.43
C ARG A 47 6.52 0.97 -4.78
N ARG A 48 6.58 -0.37 -4.88
CA ARG A 48 5.98 -1.28 -5.90
C ARG A 48 6.87 -1.71 -7.09
N ALA A 49 7.86 -2.57 -6.82
CA ALA A 49 8.74 -3.19 -7.85
C ALA A 49 8.90 -4.71 -7.65
N THR A 50 9.33 -5.43 -8.70
CA THR A 50 9.62 -6.89 -8.69
C THR A 50 11.07 -7.13 -9.09
N ILE A 51 11.66 -8.25 -8.66
CA ILE A 51 13.03 -8.64 -9.06
C ILE A 51 13.11 -8.79 -10.58
N GLN A 52 12.17 -9.55 -11.15
CA GLN A 52 12.06 -9.79 -12.58
C GLN A 52 11.84 -8.49 -13.38
N GLY A 53 11.14 -7.51 -12.79
CA GLY A 53 10.96 -6.19 -13.38
C GLY A 53 12.26 -5.37 -13.40
N PHE A 54 13.06 -5.45 -12.34
CA PHE A 54 14.40 -4.83 -12.32
C PHE A 54 15.33 -5.45 -13.35
N GLU A 55 15.38 -6.78 -13.43
CA GLU A 55 16.19 -7.52 -14.40
C GLU A 55 15.81 -7.16 -15.85
N ALA A 56 14.50 -7.05 -16.14
CA ALA A 56 14.01 -6.63 -17.45
C ALA A 56 14.44 -5.20 -17.86
N LYS A 57 14.85 -4.35 -16.90
CA LYS A 57 15.40 -3.00 -17.13
C LYS A 57 16.93 -2.96 -17.09
N GLY A 58 17.60 -4.10 -16.98
CA GLY A 58 19.05 -4.22 -17.05
C GLY A 58 19.77 -4.08 -15.70
N LEU A 59 19.05 -4.09 -14.57
CA LEU A 59 19.68 -4.19 -13.25
C LEU A 59 20.07 -5.64 -12.96
N SER A 60 21.15 -5.82 -12.21
CA SER A 60 21.46 -7.14 -11.67
C SER A 60 20.42 -7.55 -10.62
N ARG A 61 20.34 -8.87 -10.39
CA ARG A 61 19.51 -9.41 -9.31
C ARG A 61 19.88 -8.78 -7.97
N GLU A 62 21.18 -8.71 -7.66
CA GLU A 62 21.70 -8.15 -6.42
C GLU A 62 21.29 -6.68 -6.22
N GLU A 63 21.32 -5.88 -7.29
CA GLU A 63 20.85 -4.49 -7.28
C GLU A 63 19.34 -4.42 -7.00
N GLY A 64 18.54 -5.24 -7.68
CA GLY A 64 17.09 -5.32 -7.45
C GLY A 64 16.74 -5.71 -6.01
N GLU A 65 17.43 -6.70 -5.44
CA GLU A 65 17.23 -7.08 -4.05
C GLU A 65 17.64 -5.97 -3.06
N ALA A 66 18.75 -5.27 -3.33
CA ALA A 66 19.20 -4.14 -2.51
C ALA A 66 18.18 -3.00 -2.52
N LEU A 67 17.56 -2.72 -3.67
CA LEU A 67 16.50 -1.73 -3.82
C LEU A 67 15.24 -2.10 -3.01
N LEU A 68 14.83 -3.38 -3.03
CA LEU A 68 13.70 -3.84 -2.19
C LEU A 68 13.99 -3.63 -0.70
N ARG A 69 15.17 -4.04 -0.22
CA ARG A 69 15.56 -3.84 1.19
C ARG A 69 15.62 -2.36 1.55
N ARG A 70 16.15 -1.52 0.65
CA ARG A 70 16.24 -0.08 0.87
C ARG A 70 14.87 0.59 0.99
N SER A 71 13.88 0.15 0.23
CA SER A 71 12.51 0.69 0.33
C SER A 71 11.93 0.52 1.75
N VAL A 72 12.12 -0.65 2.37
CA VAL A 72 11.68 -0.91 3.74
C VAL A 72 12.50 -0.10 4.75
N LYS A 73 13.82 -0.02 4.55
CA LYS A 73 14.70 0.78 5.41
C LYS A 73 14.28 2.25 5.47
N LEU A 74 13.92 2.84 4.34
CA LEU A 74 13.45 4.23 4.27
C LEU A 74 12.13 4.43 5.05
N ALA A 75 11.23 3.45 4.99
CA ALA A 75 9.98 3.49 5.76
C ALA A 75 10.24 3.39 7.27
N LEU A 76 11.21 2.55 7.68
CA LEU A 76 11.66 2.47 9.08
C LEU A 76 12.28 3.80 9.55
N GLU A 77 13.19 4.38 8.75
CA GLU A 77 13.80 5.68 9.04
C GLU A 77 12.74 6.79 9.16
N ALA A 78 11.73 6.80 8.29
CA ALA A 78 10.63 7.76 8.35
C ALA A 78 9.79 7.62 9.64
N ARG A 79 9.54 6.39 10.09
CA ARG A 79 8.87 6.12 11.37
C ARG A 79 9.69 6.63 12.55
N ASP A 80 10.99 6.39 12.54
CA ASP A 80 11.88 6.81 13.63
C ASP A 80 11.96 8.34 13.72
N ILE A 81 12.09 9.02 12.57
CA ILE A 81 12.03 10.50 12.48
C ILE A 81 10.70 11.03 13.04
N TYR A 82 9.58 10.38 12.71
CA TYR A 82 8.27 10.78 13.24
C TYR A 82 8.24 10.65 14.77
N TYR A 83 8.69 9.53 15.32
CA TYR A 83 8.74 9.34 16.77
C TYR A 83 9.64 10.36 17.47
N GLU A 84 10.81 10.69 16.90
CA GLU A 84 11.70 11.71 17.43
C GLU A 84 11.08 13.12 17.45
N ARG A 85 10.34 13.49 16.39
CA ARG A 85 9.64 14.79 16.35
C ARG A 85 8.52 14.83 17.39
N CYS A 86 7.74 13.76 17.48
CA CYS A 86 6.67 13.63 18.48
C CYS A 86 7.16 13.42 19.91
N THR A 87 8.45 13.22 20.17
CA THR A 87 9.02 13.28 21.54
C THR A 87 9.57 14.65 21.88
N LYS A 88 10.06 15.41 20.89
CA LYS A 88 10.57 16.79 21.07
C LYS A 88 9.46 17.84 21.19
N ASP A 89 8.41 17.76 20.38
CA ASP A 89 7.30 18.73 20.42
C ASP A 89 6.32 18.50 21.60
N PHE A 90 6.44 17.37 22.30
CA PHE A 90 5.52 16.95 23.36
C PHE A 90 5.89 17.44 24.78
N SER A 91 7.07 18.04 24.98
CA SER A 91 7.42 18.64 26.28
C SER A 91 6.57 19.87 26.61
N ASP A 92 5.99 20.53 25.59
CA ASP A 92 5.37 21.85 25.75
C ASP A 92 3.83 21.82 25.73
N PHE A 93 3.18 20.68 25.43
CA PHE A 93 1.72 20.68 25.17
C PHE A 93 0.85 19.63 25.88
N ILE A 94 1.37 18.60 26.58
CA ILE A 94 0.48 17.61 27.23
C ILE A 94 0.29 17.90 28.73
N ARG A 95 -0.74 18.70 29.00
CA ARG A 95 -1.49 18.67 30.26
C ARG A 95 -2.98 18.37 30.01
N ASP A 96 -3.33 17.69 28.91
CA ASP A 96 -4.65 17.07 28.79
C ASP A 96 -4.73 15.98 27.69
N GLN A 97 -5.38 14.87 28.03
CA GLN A 97 -5.97 13.83 27.14
C GLN A 97 -5.08 12.77 26.47
N THR A 98 -4.94 11.62 27.14
CA THR A 98 -5.26 10.22 26.70
C THR A 98 -5.01 9.72 25.26
N TYR A 99 -4.22 10.37 24.41
CA TYR A 99 -3.70 9.72 23.21
C TYR A 99 -2.52 8.82 23.58
N SER A 100 -2.79 7.59 24.03
CA SER A 100 -1.75 6.56 24.07
C SER A 100 -1.17 6.44 22.65
N LYS A 101 0.12 6.73 22.46
CA LYS A 101 0.79 6.64 21.16
C LYS A 101 0.54 5.26 20.56
N ARG A 102 -0.35 5.17 19.56
CA ARG A 102 -0.60 3.91 18.85
C ARG A 102 0.67 3.54 18.08
N PRO A 103 1.06 2.25 18.06
CA PRO A 103 2.25 1.83 17.35
C PRO A 103 2.08 2.04 15.84
N ILE A 104 3.09 2.62 15.20
CA ILE A 104 3.23 2.69 13.73
C ILE A 104 3.92 1.43 13.24
N LEU A 105 3.23 0.69 12.37
CA LEU A 105 3.71 -0.54 11.76
C LEU A 105 4.14 -0.28 10.31
N ILE A 106 5.19 -0.96 9.87
CA ILE A 106 5.68 -0.95 8.49
C ILE A 106 5.22 -2.22 7.76
N ALA A 107 4.43 -2.02 6.71
CA ALA A 107 3.95 -3.08 5.84
C ALA A 107 4.72 -3.09 4.51
N ALA A 108 5.41 -4.18 4.19
CA ALA A 108 6.04 -4.37 2.89
C ALA A 108 5.01 -4.81 1.85
N SER A 109 4.82 -4.04 0.77
CA SER A 109 3.92 -4.43 -0.32
C SER A 109 4.45 -5.56 -1.17
N VAL A 110 3.51 -6.41 -1.56
CA VAL A 110 3.65 -7.36 -2.66
C VAL A 110 2.45 -7.17 -3.58
N GLY A 111 2.68 -6.54 -4.74
CA GLY A 111 1.67 -6.41 -5.80
C GLY A 111 1.52 -7.69 -6.61
N SER A 112 0.37 -7.85 -7.29
CA SER A 112 0.06 -9.02 -8.13
C SER A 112 1.02 -9.25 -9.29
N TYR A 113 0.99 -10.48 -9.81
CA TYR A 113 1.61 -10.87 -11.07
C TYR A 113 1.08 -10.05 -12.24
N GLY A 114 -0.22 -9.72 -12.26
CA GLY A 114 -0.80 -8.86 -13.30
C GLY A 114 -0.11 -7.50 -13.41
N ALA A 115 0.34 -6.93 -12.29
CA ALA A 115 1.06 -5.65 -12.31
C ALA A 115 2.45 -5.76 -12.94
N TYR A 116 3.06 -6.93 -12.93
CA TYR A 116 4.33 -7.19 -13.62
C TYR A 116 4.14 -7.28 -15.15
N LEU A 117 2.99 -7.77 -15.62
CA LEU A 117 2.68 -7.86 -17.05
C LEU A 117 2.50 -6.48 -17.71
N ALA A 118 2.16 -5.45 -16.92
CA ALA A 118 2.00 -4.07 -17.38
C ALA A 118 0.97 -3.89 -18.52
N ASP A 119 -0.07 -4.72 -18.52
CA ASP A 119 -1.13 -4.77 -19.55
C ASP A 119 -2.53 -4.52 -18.96
N GLY A 120 -2.63 -4.11 -17.69
CA GLY A 120 -3.88 -3.93 -16.96
C GLY A 120 -4.45 -5.21 -16.34
N SER A 121 -3.75 -6.34 -16.44
CA SER A 121 -4.21 -7.62 -15.87
C SER A 121 -4.26 -7.59 -14.34
N GLU A 122 -3.68 -6.60 -13.67
CA GLU A 122 -3.88 -6.33 -12.24
C GLU A 122 -5.32 -5.92 -11.88
N TYR A 123 -6.15 -5.57 -12.87
CA TYR A 123 -7.58 -5.27 -12.69
C TYR A 123 -8.50 -6.36 -13.24
N ARG A 124 -8.00 -7.23 -14.13
CA ARG A 124 -8.78 -8.31 -14.77
C ARG A 124 -8.56 -9.68 -14.14
N GLY A 125 -7.33 -9.96 -13.69
CA GLY A 125 -6.93 -11.25 -13.16
C GLY A 125 -6.82 -12.36 -14.20
N ASP A 126 -6.85 -12.03 -15.50
CA ASP A 126 -6.60 -12.99 -16.57
C ASP A 126 -5.09 -13.00 -16.90
N TYR A 127 -4.42 -14.08 -16.51
CA TYR A 127 -2.97 -14.27 -16.74
C TYR A 127 -2.68 -15.32 -17.82
N GLY A 128 -3.72 -15.87 -18.45
CA GLY A 128 -3.64 -16.98 -19.38
C GLY A 128 -3.44 -18.36 -18.71
N ASP A 129 -3.80 -19.41 -19.46
CA ASP A 129 -3.87 -20.80 -18.96
C ASP A 129 -2.51 -21.40 -18.56
N ALA A 130 -1.41 -20.82 -19.03
CA ALA A 130 -0.05 -21.26 -18.70
C ALA A 130 0.37 -20.89 -17.27
N VAL A 131 -0.32 -19.94 -16.62
CA VAL A 131 0.05 -19.45 -15.28
C VAL A 131 -0.61 -20.31 -14.21
N THR A 132 0.21 -21.11 -13.53
CA THR A 132 -0.23 -22.02 -12.46
C THR A 132 -0.01 -21.42 -11.07
N VAL A 133 -0.57 -22.05 -10.03
CA VAL A 133 -0.30 -21.69 -8.63
C VAL A 133 1.20 -21.80 -8.32
N GLU A 134 1.87 -22.82 -8.84
CA GLU A 134 3.31 -23.04 -8.66
C GLU A 134 4.13 -21.93 -9.34
N THR A 135 3.75 -21.52 -10.56
CA THR A 135 4.34 -20.36 -11.25
C THR A 135 4.25 -19.10 -10.39
N LEU A 136 3.08 -18.84 -9.79
CA LEU A 136 2.85 -17.66 -8.95
C LEU A 136 3.60 -17.74 -7.62
N LYS A 137 3.68 -18.93 -7.00
CA LYS A 137 4.52 -19.14 -5.81
C LYS A 137 5.97 -18.81 -6.09
N ASP A 138 6.52 -19.32 -7.19
CA ASP A 138 7.93 -19.09 -7.52
C ASP A 138 8.20 -17.65 -7.92
N PHE A 139 7.27 -16.99 -8.62
CA PHE A 139 7.34 -15.56 -8.90
C PHE A 139 7.46 -14.71 -7.62
N HIS A 140 6.66 -15.03 -6.59
CA HIS A 140 6.62 -14.25 -5.34
C HIS A 140 7.70 -14.64 -4.33
N ARG A 141 8.20 -15.88 -4.36
CA ARG A 141 9.04 -16.49 -3.32
C ARG A 141 10.22 -15.64 -2.88
N ASP A 142 11.04 -15.22 -3.84
CA ASP A 142 12.29 -14.51 -3.54
C ASP A 142 12.02 -13.12 -2.99
N ARG A 143 11.07 -12.40 -3.60
CA ARG A 143 10.63 -11.09 -3.11
C ARG A 143 10.07 -11.16 -1.69
N ILE A 144 9.23 -12.16 -1.40
CA ILE A 144 8.69 -12.37 -0.05
C ILE A 144 9.82 -12.63 0.94
N LYS A 145 10.79 -13.48 0.60
CA LYS A 145 11.93 -13.78 1.48
C LYS A 145 12.73 -12.53 1.80
N ILE A 146 13.06 -11.73 0.79
CA ILE A 146 13.80 -10.48 0.96
C ILE A 146 13.05 -9.50 1.86
N LEU A 147 11.74 -9.35 1.66
CA LEU A 147 10.91 -8.43 2.43
C LEU A 147 10.62 -8.94 3.86
N ALA A 148 10.59 -10.25 4.06
CA ALA A 148 10.51 -10.84 5.40
C ALA A 148 11.79 -10.56 6.20
N ASP A 149 12.95 -10.60 5.54
CA ASP A 149 14.26 -10.37 6.16
C ASP A 149 14.64 -8.87 6.24
N SER A 150 13.81 -7.96 5.71
CA SER A 150 14.13 -6.52 5.66
C SER A 150 13.74 -5.73 6.92
N GLY A 151 13.13 -6.38 7.91
CA GLY A 151 12.65 -5.73 9.14
C GLY A 151 11.27 -5.07 9.05
N ALA A 152 10.48 -5.39 8.02
CA ALA A 152 9.08 -4.99 7.97
C ALA A 152 8.27 -5.73 9.05
N ASP A 153 7.30 -5.07 9.68
CA ASP A 153 6.44 -5.67 10.70
C ASP A 153 5.46 -6.69 10.09
N LEU A 154 5.07 -6.48 8.83
CA LEU A 154 4.19 -7.37 8.07
C LEU A 154 4.39 -7.27 6.56
N ILE A 155 3.89 -8.26 5.83
CA ILE A 155 3.81 -8.28 4.37
C ILE A 155 2.35 -8.10 3.96
N ALA A 156 2.09 -7.12 3.12
CA ALA A 156 0.77 -6.80 2.57
C ALA A 156 0.72 -7.24 1.11
N PHE A 157 -0.09 -8.26 0.82
CA PHE A 157 -0.43 -8.62 -0.56
C PHE A 157 -1.54 -7.69 -1.04
N GLU A 158 -1.33 -7.06 -2.18
CA GLU A 158 -2.04 -5.85 -2.55
C GLU A 158 -2.44 -5.92 -4.03
N THR A 159 -3.66 -5.48 -4.37
CA THR A 159 -4.18 -5.52 -5.75
C THR A 159 -4.05 -6.91 -6.38
N ILE A 160 -4.62 -7.94 -5.73
CA ILE A 160 -4.62 -9.34 -6.21
C ILE A 160 -5.98 -9.65 -6.87
N PRO A 161 -6.11 -9.54 -8.20
CA PRO A 161 -7.38 -9.77 -8.89
C PRO A 161 -7.65 -11.25 -9.21
N ASN A 162 -6.64 -12.13 -9.11
CA ASN A 162 -6.72 -13.52 -9.54
C ASN A 162 -6.89 -14.48 -8.35
N LEU A 163 -7.86 -15.39 -8.43
CA LEU A 163 -8.17 -16.35 -7.36
C LEU A 163 -7.09 -17.41 -7.13
N LEU A 164 -6.32 -17.80 -8.15
CA LEU A 164 -5.18 -18.70 -7.99
C LEU A 164 -4.04 -18.00 -7.25
N GLU A 165 -3.81 -16.73 -7.56
CA GLU A 165 -2.83 -15.90 -6.87
C GLU A 165 -3.21 -15.67 -5.40
N ALA A 166 -4.49 -15.46 -5.11
CA ALA A 166 -4.97 -15.35 -3.73
C ALA A 166 -4.68 -16.62 -2.89
N LYS A 167 -4.64 -17.80 -3.51
CA LYS A 167 -4.30 -19.07 -2.84
C LYS A 167 -2.82 -19.21 -2.46
N VAL A 168 -1.96 -18.29 -2.93
CA VAL A 168 -0.53 -18.27 -2.55
C VAL A 168 -0.36 -17.91 -1.07
N THR A 169 -1.36 -17.30 -0.43
CA THR A 169 -1.32 -16.89 0.98
C THR A 169 -2.61 -17.23 1.73
N SER A 170 -2.51 -17.61 3.00
CA SER A 170 -3.65 -17.86 3.89
C SER A 170 -3.95 -16.68 4.83
N LYS A 171 -3.32 -15.52 4.59
CA LYS A 171 -3.37 -14.34 5.48
C LYS A 171 -4.63 -13.47 5.25
N PRO A 172 -5.02 -12.63 6.23
CA PRO A 172 -6.25 -11.83 6.17
C PRO A 172 -6.33 -10.87 4.98
N VAL A 173 -7.55 -10.61 4.51
CA VAL A 173 -7.88 -9.71 3.40
C VAL A 173 -7.92 -8.25 3.88
N LEU A 174 -7.26 -7.36 3.14
CA LEU A 174 -7.22 -5.92 3.34
C LEU A 174 -8.09 -5.23 2.28
N VAL A 175 -8.95 -4.28 2.68
CA VAL A 175 -9.80 -3.49 1.77
C VAL A 175 -9.40 -2.02 1.83
N TYR A 176 -9.00 -1.45 0.69
CA TYR A 176 -8.57 -0.06 0.58
C TYR A 176 -8.89 0.45 -0.84
N PRO A 177 -10.01 1.15 -1.04
CA PRO A 177 -10.50 1.50 -2.37
C PRO A 177 -9.71 2.67 -2.99
N ASN A 178 -9.84 2.81 -4.31
CA ASN A 178 -9.49 4.06 -5.01
C ASN A 178 -10.45 5.19 -4.58
N SER A 179 -10.12 6.46 -4.83
CA SER A 179 -10.98 7.60 -4.48
C SER A 179 -12.30 7.72 -5.28
N GLY A 180 -12.63 6.74 -6.12
CA GLY A 180 -13.88 6.69 -6.89
C GLY A 180 -13.69 6.77 -8.40
N GLU A 181 -12.50 7.12 -8.90
CA GLU A 181 -12.16 7.09 -10.33
C GLU A 181 -11.79 5.69 -10.84
N THR A 182 -11.95 5.49 -12.15
CA THR A 182 -11.55 4.27 -12.86
C THR A 182 -10.29 4.54 -13.70
N TYR A 183 -9.32 3.63 -13.65
CA TYR A 183 -8.12 3.68 -14.49
C TYR A 183 -8.35 2.96 -15.81
N ILE A 184 -8.01 3.63 -16.92
CA ILE A 184 -8.04 3.07 -18.28
C ILE A 184 -6.60 2.79 -18.71
N ALA A 185 -6.21 1.51 -18.70
CA ALA A 185 -4.83 1.07 -18.95
C ALA A 185 -4.35 1.45 -20.35
N GLU A 186 -5.20 1.30 -21.37
CA GLU A 186 -4.89 1.53 -22.79
C GLU A 186 -4.49 2.98 -23.08
N SER A 187 -5.02 3.91 -22.30
CA SER A 187 -4.77 5.35 -22.46
C SER A 187 -3.97 5.96 -21.32
N SER A 188 -3.60 5.14 -20.33
CA SER A 188 -2.93 5.56 -19.10
C SER A 188 -3.60 6.76 -18.41
N ARG A 189 -4.93 6.76 -18.34
CA ARG A 189 -5.74 7.89 -17.83
C ARG A 189 -6.72 7.45 -16.76
N TRP A 190 -6.96 8.36 -15.82
CA TRP A 190 -8.05 8.27 -14.87
C TRP A 190 -9.30 8.97 -15.42
N VAL A 191 -10.43 8.30 -15.33
CA VAL A 191 -11.74 8.85 -15.70
C VAL A 191 -12.68 8.81 -14.50
N LYS A 192 -13.56 9.80 -14.37
CA LYS A 192 -14.63 9.76 -13.37
C LYS A 192 -15.52 8.55 -13.65
N SER A 193 -15.81 7.75 -12.62
CA SER A 193 -16.73 6.62 -12.76
C SER A 193 -18.16 7.14 -12.98
N SER A 194 -18.79 6.74 -14.08
CA SER A 194 -20.09 7.26 -14.51
C SER A 194 -21.30 6.63 -13.79
N GLY A 195 -21.11 6.00 -12.62
CA GLY A 195 -22.13 5.13 -12.03
C GLY A 195 -22.06 4.93 -10.51
N VAL A 196 -21.31 5.78 -9.80
CA VAL A 196 -21.30 5.83 -8.33
C VAL A 196 -21.65 7.26 -7.95
N ASP A 197 -22.63 7.45 -7.06
CA ASP A 197 -22.99 8.78 -6.54
C ASP A 197 -21.74 9.55 -6.06
N GLU A 198 -21.79 10.88 -6.09
CA GLU A 198 -20.69 11.78 -5.67
C GLU A 198 -20.32 11.68 -4.16
N GLU A 199 -20.74 10.62 -3.47
CA GLU A 199 -20.35 10.34 -2.10
C GLU A 199 -18.90 9.83 -2.05
N ASP A 200 -18.02 10.62 -1.42
CA ASP A 200 -16.68 10.19 -1.05
C ASP A 200 -16.78 8.90 -0.22
N PHE A 201 -16.00 7.87 -0.56
CA PHE A 201 -16.03 6.57 0.11
C PHE A 201 -15.73 6.67 1.61
N VAL A 202 -15.14 7.78 2.08
CA VAL A 202 -14.98 8.11 3.50
C VAL A 202 -16.32 8.02 4.26
N SER A 203 -17.44 8.39 3.64
CA SER A 203 -18.79 8.27 4.22
C SER A 203 -19.23 6.82 4.51
N HIS A 204 -18.62 5.84 3.84
CA HIS A 204 -18.95 4.42 3.97
C HIS A 204 -18.13 3.71 5.05
N ILE A 205 -17.11 4.36 5.61
CA ILE A 205 -16.19 3.77 6.59
C ILE A 205 -16.93 3.25 7.83
N GLY A 206 -17.91 4.00 8.33
CA GLY A 206 -18.75 3.56 9.45
C GLY A 206 -19.51 2.27 9.13
N LYS A 207 -20.15 2.20 7.96
CA LYS A 207 -20.88 1.02 7.49
C LYS A 207 -19.95 -0.20 7.35
N TRP A 208 -18.73 -0.01 6.84
CA TRP A 208 -17.76 -1.10 6.67
C TRP A 208 -17.22 -1.60 8.00
N ARG A 209 -16.98 -0.71 8.96
CA ARG A 209 -16.62 -1.08 10.34
C ARG A 209 -17.72 -1.95 10.97
N ASP A 210 -18.96 -1.52 10.86
CA ASP A 210 -20.11 -2.24 11.43
C ASP A 210 -20.33 -3.60 10.72
N ALA A 211 -19.90 -3.72 9.45
CA ALA A 211 -19.85 -4.98 8.70
C ALA A 211 -18.63 -5.87 9.02
N GLY A 212 -17.75 -5.46 9.95
CA GLY A 212 -16.61 -6.26 10.42
C GLY A 212 -15.26 -5.92 9.79
N ALA A 213 -15.14 -4.86 8.99
CA ALA A 213 -13.85 -4.37 8.54
C ALA A 213 -13.06 -3.78 9.71
N SER A 214 -11.76 -4.10 9.78
CA SER A 214 -10.89 -3.69 10.89
C SER A 214 -9.60 -2.98 10.45
N ILE A 215 -9.43 -2.76 9.14
CA ILE A 215 -8.29 -2.03 8.57
C ILE A 215 -8.81 -1.12 7.46
N PHE A 216 -8.45 0.16 7.49
CA PHE A 216 -8.99 1.18 6.58
C PHE A 216 -7.88 2.07 6.02
N GLY A 217 -8.01 2.48 4.77
CA GLY A 217 -7.11 3.46 4.15
C GLY A 217 -7.50 3.72 2.70
N GLY A 218 -6.53 4.13 1.88
CA GLY A 218 -6.78 4.52 0.50
C GLY A 218 -5.79 3.94 -0.49
N CYS A 219 -6.24 3.67 -1.71
CA CYS A 219 -5.40 3.25 -2.83
C CYS A 219 -5.14 4.45 -3.76
N CYS A 220 -5.17 4.24 -5.08
CA CYS A 220 -4.88 5.27 -6.06
C CYS A 220 -5.74 6.52 -5.84
N ARG A 221 -5.14 7.70 -6.10
CA ARG A 221 -5.78 9.02 -6.08
C ARG A 221 -6.24 9.51 -4.70
N THR A 222 -6.14 8.67 -3.67
CA THR A 222 -6.30 9.10 -2.28
C THR A 222 -5.09 9.91 -1.79
N THR A 223 -5.32 10.76 -0.78
CA THR A 223 -4.34 11.75 -0.32
C THR A 223 -4.26 11.80 1.20
N PRO A 224 -3.29 12.52 1.82
CA PRO A 224 -3.29 12.73 3.27
C PRO A 224 -4.59 13.34 3.82
N ASN A 225 -5.31 14.13 3.03
CA ASN A 225 -6.65 14.63 3.41
C ASN A 225 -7.67 13.49 3.50
N THR A 226 -7.64 12.54 2.56
CA THR A 226 -8.51 11.36 2.58
C THR A 226 -8.25 10.53 3.84
N ILE A 227 -6.98 10.29 4.19
CA ILE A 227 -6.63 9.52 5.40
C ILE A 227 -7.07 10.24 6.69
N ARG A 228 -7.00 11.58 6.74
CA ARG A 228 -7.59 12.37 7.84
C ARG A 228 -9.10 12.19 7.92
N GLY A 229 -9.80 12.22 6.79
CA GLY A 229 -11.24 11.98 6.71
C GLY A 229 -11.63 10.59 7.24
N ILE A 230 -10.92 9.54 6.80
CA ILE A 230 -11.08 8.17 7.32
C ILE A 230 -10.88 8.13 8.84
N THR A 231 -9.80 8.76 9.33
CA THR A 231 -9.50 8.81 10.77
C THR A 231 -10.64 9.43 11.56
N GLN A 232 -11.17 10.57 11.09
CA GLN A 232 -12.30 11.25 11.73
C GLN A 232 -13.56 10.39 11.71
N ALA A 233 -13.90 9.77 10.58
CA ALA A 233 -15.06 8.91 10.43
C ALA A 233 -15.03 7.68 11.37
N ILE A 234 -13.85 7.09 11.59
CA ILE A 234 -13.70 5.95 12.50
C ILE A 234 -13.80 6.39 13.98
N CYS A 235 -13.24 7.55 14.31
CA CYS A 235 -13.22 8.07 15.68
C CYS A 235 -14.58 8.62 16.14
N GLN A 236 -15.49 8.94 15.21
CA GLN A 236 -16.86 9.27 15.56
C GLN A 236 -17.55 8.04 16.17
N LYS A 237 -17.97 8.16 17.44
CA LYS A 237 -18.79 7.13 18.10
C LYS A 237 -20.08 6.96 17.31
N PRO A 238 -20.58 5.72 17.14
CA PRO A 238 -21.95 5.54 16.65
C PRO A 238 -22.90 6.30 17.58
N LEU A 239 -23.84 7.03 16.97
CA LEU A 239 -24.99 7.61 17.67
C LEU A 239 -25.79 6.51 18.37
#